data_AF-A0A818EE60-F1
#
_entry.id   AF-A0A818EE60-F1
#
_cell.length_a   1.000
_cell.length_b   1.000
_cell.length_c   1.000
_cell.angle_alpha   90.00
_cell.angle_beta   90.00
_cell.angle_gamma   90.00
#
_symmetry.space_group_name_H-M   'P 1'
#
loop_
_entity.id
_entity.type
_entity.pdbx_description
1 polymer ?
#
loop_
_entity_poly.entity_id
_entity_poly.type
_entity_poly.pdbx_seq_one_letter_code
_entity_poly.pdbx_strand_id
1 'polypeptide(L)'
;MFNVNFSAKIKEAEEHIRQGEKYLKTSFLKWKPDLDSAIDEFDKACTCYRVAEKYEKCRDLSLRLADLQIQKGTPFFAAKSYEQAAQMTQQIQDLLTASKYYDRAGQLYVEGGYRDSAAILYERCAPQFQQLNRSISIDFYLKAARLAEQEEKLYQAADLYEKAAMQAIRMGNYQQTTELLETTTNTLTKLERFDRINRVILYRILLKLFNDDSVAARNIFDQACQIYPTFDRWEERDHIELLLDAFDQDDKDLISQRCQSPYFMAIEPEFVRLIKRWIRPTTKTQTTNNINQQQPTTSSTSGIKPIQLDDDEDDIR
;
A
#
# COMPACT_ATOMS: atom_id res chain seq x y z
N MET A 1 35.41 12.80 -5.77
CA MET A 1 34.73 12.38 -4.51
C MET A 1 34.95 13.48 -3.49
N PHE A 2 33.91 14.23 -3.12
CA PHE A 2 34.01 15.13 -1.96
C PHE A 2 34.11 14.25 -0.71
N ASN A 3 35.23 14.34 0.00
CA ASN A 3 35.42 13.58 1.24
C ASN A 3 34.63 14.29 2.34
N VAL A 4 33.36 13.89 2.53
CA VAL A 4 32.48 14.50 3.53
C VAL A 4 33.01 14.14 4.92
N ASN A 5 33.49 15.14 5.66
CA ASN A 5 33.96 14.93 7.03
C ASN A 5 32.76 14.84 8.00
N PHE A 6 32.26 13.63 8.22
CA PHE A 6 31.13 13.37 9.11
C PHE A 6 31.38 13.85 10.54
N SER A 7 32.61 13.72 11.05
CA SER A 7 32.96 14.18 12.40
C SER A 7 32.84 15.71 12.53
N ALA A 8 33.31 16.45 11.52
CA ALA A 8 33.15 17.90 11.47
C ALA A 8 31.66 18.30 11.43
N LYS A 9 30.85 17.60 10.63
CA LYS A 9 29.40 17.87 10.54
C LYS A 9 28.65 17.57 11.84
N ILE A 10 29.05 16.53 12.58
CA ILE A 10 28.47 16.25 13.91
C ILE A 10 28.77 17.39 14.89
N LYS A 11 30.02 17.88 14.92
CA LYS A 11 30.40 19.00 15.79
C LYS A 11 29.67 20.30 15.42
N GLU A 12 29.52 20.56 14.13
CA GLU A 12 28.75 21.71 13.62
C GLU A 12 27.28 21.62 14.06
N ALA A 13 26.66 20.44 13.98
CA ALA A 13 25.30 20.22 14.48
C ALA A 13 25.19 20.48 15.99
N GLU A 14 26.15 19.98 16.79
CA GLU A 14 26.15 20.17 18.25
C GLU A 14 26.32 21.65 18.64
N GLU A 15 27.12 22.41 17.89
CA GLU A 15 27.24 23.85 18.10
C GLU A 15 25.94 24.59 17.77
N HIS A 16 25.31 24.28 16.63
CA HIS A 16 24.00 24.83 16.28
C HIS A 16 22.93 24.50 17.34
N ILE A 17 22.90 23.26 17.85
CA ILE A 17 21.99 22.89 18.95
C ILE A 17 22.25 23.75 20.18
N ARG A 18 23.52 23.92 20.56
CA ARG A 18 23.89 24.75 21.72
C ARG A 18 23.46 26.20 21.54
N GLN A 19 23.53 26.75 20.33
CA GLN A 19 23.05 28.11 20.05
C GLN A 19 21.52 28.19 20.08
N GLY A 20 20.82 27.23 19.45
CA GLY A 20 19.36 27.13 19.51
C GLY A 20 18.84 27.06 20.95
N GLU A 21 19.50 26.29 21.81
CA GLU A 21 19.14 26.21 23.24
C GLU A 21 19.36 27.52 23.99
N LYS A 22 20.35 28.34 23.63
CA LYS A 22 20.49 29.68 24.21
C LYS A 22 19.35 30.60 23.81
N TYR A 23 18.87 30.51 22.57
CA TYR A 23 17.73 31.31 22.12
C TYR A 23 16.44 30.94 22.86
N LEU A 24 16.29 29.68 23.27
CA LEU A 24 15.16 29.23 24.09
C LEU A 24 15.23 29.67 25.56
N LYS A 25 16.41 29.99 26.10
CA LYS A 25 16.55 30.46 27.49
C LYS A 25 15.90 31.82 27.68
N THR A 26 15.13 31.92 28.75
CA THR A 26 14.62 33.19 29.28
C THR A 26 15.56 33.71 30.37
N SER A 27 15.54 35.02 30.60
CA SER A 27 16.35 35.69 31.62
C SER A 27 15.55 36.89 32.15
N PHE A 28 16.05 37.55 33.20
CA PHE A 28 15.42 38.75 33.78
C PHE A 28 15.15 39.86 32.74
N LEU A 29 15.93 39.90 31.66
CA LEU A 29 15.74 40.86 30.56
C LEU A 29 14.93 40.30 29.37
N LYS A 30 14.77 38.97 29.27
CA LYS A 30 14.09 38.26 28.17
C LYS A 30 13.03 37.33 28.73
N TRP A 31 11.80 37.83 28.75
CA TRP A 31 10.64 37.16 29.35
C TRP A 31 9.99 36.12 28.43
N LYS A 32 10.29 36.13 27.13
CA LYS A 32 9.79 35.15 26.15
C LYS A 32 10.96 34.52 25.37
N PRO A 33 10.97 33.19 25.16
CA PRO A 33 11.93 32.52 24.29
C PRO A 33 11.94 33.11 22.87
N ASP A 34 13.11 33.12 22.23
CA ASP A 34 13.21 33.44 20.81
C ASP A 34 13.09 32.14 20.01
N LEU A 35 11.86 31.82 19.63
CA LEU A 35 11.54 30.58 18.92
C LEU A 35 12.07 30.61 17.48
N ASP A 36 12.06 31.77 16.83
CA ASP A 36 12.48 31.91 15.43
C ASP A 36 13.97 31.58 15.27
N SER A 37 14.81 32.21 16.07
CA SER A 37 16.24 31.96 16.05
C SER A 37 16.59 30.54 16.51
N ALA A 38 15.84 29.99 17.48
CA ALA A 38 16.03 28.61 17.92
C ALA A 38 15.70 27.59 16.82
N ILE A 39 14.59 27.79 16.11
CA ILE A 39 14.15 26.94 15.00
C ILE A 39 15.18 26.97 13.86
N ASP A 40 15.67 28.15 13.47
CA ASP A 40 16.67 28.29 12.40
C ASP A 40 17.96 27.55 12.73
N GLU A 41 18.46 27.67 13.97
CA GLU A 41 19.64 26.94 14.43
C GLU A 41 19.40 25.41 14.47
N PHE A 42 18.25 24.96 14.95
CA PHE A 42 17.94 23.52 14.97
C PHE A 42 17.76 22.94 13.57
N ASP A 43 17.24 23.70 12.59
CA ASP A 43 17.11 23.24 11.20
C ASP A 43 18.49 23.05 10.53
N LYS A 44 19.43 23.96 10.80
CA LYS A 44 20.84 23.81 10.40
C LYS A 44 21.47 22.56 11.02
N ALA A 45 21.21 22.32 12.31
CA ALA A 45 21.68 21.11 13.00
C ALA A 45 21.08 19.83 12.40
N CYS A 46 19.78 19.79 12.09
CA CYS A 46 19.14 18.67 11.40
C CYS A 46 19.82 18.39 10.05
N THR A 47 20.13 19.44 9.28
CA THR A 47 20.85 19.30 8.00
C THR A 47 22.23 18.67 8.22
N CYS A 48 22.99 19.12 9.22
CA CYS A 48 24.29 18.54 9.54
C CYS A 48 24.20 17.08 10.00
N TYR A 49 23.24 16.72 10.87
CA TYR A 49 23.04 15.33 11.29
C TYR A 49 22.61 14.43 10.14
N ARG A 50 21.77 14.91 9.22
CA ARG A 50 21.39 14.16 8.01
C ARG A 50 22.59 13.90 7.11
N VAL A 51 23.45 14.89 6.88
CA VAL A 51 24.69 14.73 6.09
C VAL A 51 25.67 13.77 6.75
N ALA A 52 25.73 13.75 8.08
CA ALA A 52 26.57 12.83 8.84
C ALA A 52 25.90 11.46 9.12
N GLU A 53 24.76 11.17 8.48
CA GLU A 53 24.00 9.92 8.62
C GLU A 53 23.61 9.57 10.07
N LYS A 54 23.50 10.58 10.93
CA LYS A 54 22.98 10.44 12.30
C LYS A 54 21.47 10.56 12.32
N TYR A 55 20.81 9.61 11.66
CA TYR A 55 19.36 9.62 11.42
C TYR A 55 18.52 9.66 12.70
N GLU A 56 18.90 8.94 13.76
CA GLU A 56 18.20 8.98 15.06
C GLU A 56 18.25 10.37 15.69
N LYS A 57 19.45 10.97 15.75
CA LYS A 57 19.63 12.34 16.27
C LYS A 57 18.85 13.37 15.43
N CYS A 58 18.88 13.22 14.10
CA CYS A 58 18.13 14.07 13.19
C CYS A 58 16.62 13.94 13.40
N ARG A 59 16.10 12.71 13.54
CA ARG A 59 14.69 12.42 13.84
C ARG A 59 14.26 13.11 15.13
N ASP A 60 14.99 12.89 16.22
CA ASP A 60 14.62 13.40 17.54
C ASP A 60 14.64 14.94 17.57
N LEU A 61 15.62 15.55 16.89
CA LEU A 61 15.68 17.00 16.74
C LEU A 61 14.55 17.54 15.84
N SER A 62 14.18 16.80 14.79
CA SER A 62 13.04 17.16 13.92
C SER A 62 11.70 17.12 14.68
N LEU A 63 11.52 16.16 15.60
CA LEU A 63 10.34 16.14 16.47
C LEU A 63 10.32 17.34 17.42
N ARG A 64 11.47 17.68 18.02
CA ARG A 64 11.63 18.89 18.84
C ARG A 64 11.31 20.16 18.04
N LEU A 65 11.77 20.24 16.79
CA LEU A 65 11.43 21.34 15.88
C LEU A 65 9.92 21.42 15.63
N ALA A 66 9.26 20.27 15.42
CA ALA A 66 7.83 20.24 15.22
C ALA A 66 7.07 20.81 16.44
N ASP A 67 7.49 20.44 17.66
CA ASP A 67 6.88 20.97 18.90
C ASP A 67 7.05 22.49 19.02
N LEU A 68 8.22 23.02 18.65
CA LEU A 68 8.47 24.47 18.65
C LEU A 68 7.62 25.20 17.60
N GLN A 69 7.44 24.61 16.42
CA GLN A 69 6.55 25.16 15.38
C GLN A 69 5.08 25.11 15.81
N ILE A 70 4.65 24.06 16.51
CA ILE A 70 3.31 23.99 17.12
C ILE A 70 3.16 25.10 18.16
N GLN A 71 4.14 25.28 19.05
CA GLN A 71 4.13 26.35 20.06
C GLN A 71 4.06 27.75 19.43
N LYS A 72 4.72 27.94 18.29
CA LYS A 72 4.70 29.18 17.51
C LYS A 72 3.37 29.40 16.78
N GLY A 73 2.55 28.36 16.60
CA GLY A 73 1.29 28.44 15.85
C GLY A 73 1.48 28.35 14.33
N THR A 74 2.51 27.63 13.88
CA THR A 74 2.87 27.45 12.46
C THR A 74 2.69 25.99 12.00
N PRO A 75 1.44 25.50 11.88
CA PRO A 75 1.14 24.08 11.64
C PRO A 75 1.73 23.52 10.35
N PHE A 76 1.85 24.33 9.29
CA PHE A 76 2.50 23.92 8.05
C PHE A 76 3.96 23.49 8.27
N PHE A 77 4.72 24.30 9.00
CA PHE A 77 6.13 24.02 9.28
C PHE A 77 6.28 22.89 10.31
N ALA A 78 5.36 22.78 11.27
CA ALA A 78 5.31 21.63 12.17
C ALA A 78 5.11 20.32 11.40
N ALA A 79 4.19 20.30 10.43
CA ALA A 79 3.97 19.14 9.56
C ALA A 79 5.22 18.79 8.76
N LYS A 80 5.94 19.79 8.22
CA LYS A 80 7.23 19.57 7.52
C LYS A 80 8.29 18.94 8.43
N SER A 81 8.38 19.37 9.68
CA SER A 81 9.29 18.76 10.65
C SER A 81 8.91 17.31 10.99
N TYR A 82 7.61 16.99 11.08
CA TYR A 82 7.15 15.59 11.20
C TYR A 82 7.44 14.75 9.94
N GLU A 83 7.29 15.32 8.73
CA GLU A 83 7.70 14.64 7.49
C GLU A 83 9.20 14.31 7.51
N GLN A 84 10.04 15.24 7.97
CA GLN A 84 11.48 15.01 8.10
C GLN A 84 11.77 13.91 9.13
N ALA A 85 11.12 13.95 10.30
CA ALA A 85 11.24 12.90 11.31
C ALA A 85 10.84 11.53 10.75
N ALA A 86 9.73 11.46 9.99
CA ALA A 86 9.29 10.24 9.31
C ALA A 86 10.36 9.73 8.35
N GLN A 87 10.89 10.58 7.47
CA GLN A 87 11.95 10.20 6.51
C GLN A 87 13.20 9.66 7.21
N MET A 88 13.65 10.29 8.31
CA MET A 88 14.79 9.81 9.08
C MET A 88 14.48 8.46 9.77
N THR A 89 13.23 8.27 10.21
CA THR A 89 12.76 7.01 10.78
C THR A 89 12.73 5.88 9.74
N GLN A 90 12.50 6.21 8.46
CA GLN A 90 12.64 5.23 7.37
C GLN A 90 14.09 4.83 7.12
N GLN A 91 15.05 5.75 7.26
CA GLN A 91 16.47 5.43 7.10
C GLN A 91 16.96 4.42 8.14
N ILE A 92 16.41 4.47 9.36
CA ILE A 92 16.68 3.48 10.42
C ILE A 92 15.82 2.21 10.31
N GLN A 93 15.10 2.01 9.20
CA GLN A 93 14.26 0.85 8.90
C GLN A 93 13.04 0.65 9.83
N ASP A 94 12.62 1.68 10.57
CA ASP A 94 11.39 1.63 11.39
C ASP A 94 10.20 2.27 10.63
N LEU A 95 9.69 1.53 9.65
CA LEU A 95 8.59 1.98 8.81
C LEU A 95 7.27 2.15 9.61
N LEU A 96 7.03 1.38 10.66
CA LEU A 96 5.79 1.49 11.46
C LEU A 96 5.75 2.77 12.28
N THR A 97 6.88 3.19 12.84
CA THR A 97 6.95 4.50 13.52
C THR A 97 6.92 5.64 12.51
N ALA A 98 7.56 5.48 11.35
CA ALA A 98 7.51 6.48 10.28
C ALA A 98 6.07 6.77 9.81
N SER A 99 5.20 5.75 9.72
CA SER A 99 3.79 5.96 9.34
C SER A 99 3.05 6.82 10.36
N LYS A 100 3.31 6.67 11.66
CA LYS A 100 2.72 7.51 12.71
C LYS A 100 3.13 8.97 12.57
N TYR A 101 4.40 9.23 12.24
CA TYR A 101 4.88 10.59 11.98
C TYR A 101 4.30 11.19 10.70
N TYR A 102 4.17 10.41 9.62
CA TYR A 102 3.47 10.88 8.43
C TYR A 102 1.99 11.17 8.71
N ASP A 103 1.33 10.35 9.52
CA ASP A 103 -0.07 10.60 9.88
C ASP A 103 -0.21 11.88 10.73
N ARG A 104 0.71 12.10 11.68
CA ARG A 104 0.71 13.34 12.47
C ARG A 104 0.98 14.57 11.59
N ALA A 105 1.88 14.47 10.62
CA ALA A 105 2.10 15.54 9.63
C ALA A 105 0.82 15.85 8.82
N GLY A 106 0.12 14.81 8.36
CA GLY A 106 -1.14 14.97 7.63
C GLY A 106 -2.22 15.65 8.48
N GLN A 107 -2.36 15.24 9.75
CA GLN A 107 -3.28 15.88 10.70
C GLN A 107 -2.94 17.36 10.91
N LEU A 108 -1.66 17.71 11.10
CA LEU A 108 -1.23 19.11 11.25
C LEU A 108 -1.51 19.95 10.00
N TYR A 109 -1.35 19.39 8.80
CA TYR A 109 -1.75 20.08 7.57
C TYR A 109 -3.25 20.36 7.56
N VAL A 110 -4.09 19.38 7.93
CA VAL A 110 -5.55 19.57 8.00
C VAL A 110 -5.93 20.59 9.08
N GLU A 111 -5.35 20.50 10.27
CA GLU A 111 -5.53 21.46 11.38
C GLU A 111 -5.16 22.90 10.95
N GLY A 112 -4.13 23.03 10.11
CA GLY A 112 -3.70 24.31 9.54
C GLY A 112 -4.49 24.78 8.30
N GLY A 113 -5.48 24.03 7.84
CA GLY A 113 -6.26 24.34 6.63
C GLY A 113 -5.58 23.99 5.30
N TYR A 114 -4.43 23.31 5.33
CA TYR A 114 -3.67 22.89 4.15
C TYR A 114 -4.09 21.50 3.64
N ARG A 115 -5.39 21.30 3.37
CA ARG A 115 -5.95 19.98 3.01
C ARG A 115 -5.29 19.37 1.77
N ASP A 116 -4.98 20.19 0.78
CA ASP A 116 -4.24 19.77 -0.42
C ASP A 116 -2.86 19.19 -0.10
N SER A 117 -2.13 19.82 0.83
CA SER A 117 -0.82 19.33 1.25
C SER A 117 -0.94 18.00 2.00
N ALA A 118 -1.99 17.85 2.82
CA ALA A 118 -2.29 16.58 3.49
C ALA A 118 -2.64 15.46 2.49
N ALA A 119 -3.48 15.74 1.49
CA ALA A 119 -3.87 14.77 0.48
C ALA A 119 -2.65 14.28 -0.33
N ILE A 120 -1.81 15.21 -0.79
CA ILE A 120 -0.56 14.90 -1.51
C ILE A 120 0.38 14.06 -0.63
N LEU A 121 0.51 14.41 0.65
CA LEU A 121 1.33 13.66 1.59
C LEU A 121 0.86 12.21 1.71
N TYR A 122 -0.41 11.99 1.99
CA TYR A 122 -0.97 10.65 2.17
C TYR A 122 -0.86 9.82 0.88
N GLU A 123 -1.20 10.39 -0.28
CA GLU A 123 -1.08 9.72 -1.57
C GLU A 123 0.37 9.29 -1.86
N ARG A 124 1.33 10.18 -1.60
CA ARG A 124 2.77 9.90 -1.80
C ARG A 124 3.29 8.81 -0.85
N CYS A 125 2.77 8.76 0.38
CA CYS A 125 3.25 7.84 1.40
C CYS A 125 2.60 6.45 1.30
N ALA A 126 1.36 6.34 0.81
CA ALA A 126 0.62 5.08 0.76
C ALA A 126 1.35 3.91 0.05
N PRO A 127 2.03 4.08 -1.10
CA PRO A 127 2.75 3.00 -1.77
C PRO A 127 3.85 2.36 -0.92
N GLN A 128 4.47 3.15 -0.03
CA GLN A 128 5.63 2.75 0.76
C GLN A 128 5.30 1.67 1.79
N PHE A 129 4.02 1.53 2.14
CA PHE A 129 3.53 0.56 3.13
C PHE A 129 2.89 -0.69 2.53
N GLN A 130 2.75 -0.79 1.20
CA GLN A 130 2.04 -1.89 0.54
C GLN A 130 2.60 -3.28 0.85
N GLN A 131 3.94 -3.39 1.00
CA GLN A 131 4.60 -4.67 1.28
C GLN A 131 4.62 -5.02 2.76
N LEU A 132 4.80 -4.02 3.64
CA LEU A 132 4.92 -4.22 5.08
C LEU A 132 3.55 -4.38 5.74
N ASN A 133 2.65 -3.41 5.51
CA ASN A 133 1.35 -3.38 6.14
C ASN A 133 0.35 -2.67 5.22
N ARG A 134 -0.40 -3.49 4.49
CA ARG A 134 -1.36 -3.02 3.49
C ARG A 134 -2.52 -2.23 4.09
N SER A 135 -2.87 -2.47 5.36
CA SER A 135 -3.89 -1.68 6.07
C SER A 135 -3.51 -0.21 6.19
N ILE A 136 -2.22 0.09 6.40
CA ILE A 136 -1.72 1.48 6.43
C ILE A 136 -1.83 2.12 5.04
N SER A 137 -1.48 1.36 4.00
CA SER A 137 -1.61 1.83 2.61
C SER A 137 -3.06 2.18 2.27
N ILE A 138 -4.01 1.32 2.64
CA ILE A 138 -5.46 1.56 2.48
C ILE A 138 -5.86 2.82 3.26
N ASP A 139 -5.53 2.91 4.54
CA ASP A 139 -5.88 4.07 5.38
C ASP A 139 -5.39 5.39 4.78
N PHE A 140 -4.15 5.43 4.29
CA PHE A 140 -3.58 6.64 3.68
C PHE A 140 -4.28 7.00 2.37
N TYR A 141 -4.54 6.03 1.48
CA TYR A 141 -5.32 6.32 0.27
C TYR A 141 -6.73 6.82 0.60
N LEU A 142 -7.41 6.27 1.61
CA LEU A 142 -8.73 6.72 2.03
C LEU A 142 -8.70 8.13 2.64
N LYS A 143 -7.69 8.45 3.47
CA LYS A 143 -7.50 9.81 3.99
C LYS A 143 -7.28 10.81 2.85
N ALA A 144 -6.43 10.47 1.88
CA ALA A 144 -6.21 11.30 0.70
C ALA A 144 -7.51 11.48 -0.12
N ALA A 145 -8.27 10.40 -0.34
CA ALA A 145 -9.51 10.43 -1.12
C ALA A 145 -10.55 11.36 -0.47
N ARG A 146 -10.78 11.23 0.84
CA ARG A 146 -11.71 12.07 1.60
C ARG A 146 -11.33 13.54 1.59
N LEU A 147 -10.03 13.84 1.70
CA LEU A 147 -9.55 15.22 1.59
C LEU A 147 -9.75 15.77 0.18
N ALA A 148 -9.50 14.97 -0.86
CA ALA A 148 -9.78 15.37 -2.23
C ALA A 148 -11.28 15.62 -2.48
N GLU A 149 -12.18 14.82 -1.89
CA GLU A 149 -13.63 15.07 -1.95
C GLU A 149 -14.04 16.38 -1.28
N GLN A 150 -13.48 16.68 -0.11
CA GLN A 150 -13.75 17.94 0.61
C GLN A 150 -13.32 19.18 -0.19
N GLU A 151 -12.30 19.04 -1.03
CA GLU A 151 -11.81 20.08 -1.94
C GLU A 151 -12.43 19.97 -3.35
N GLU A 152 -13.53 19.21 -3.50
CA GLU A 152 -14.28 19.01 -4.75
C GLU A 152 -13.47 18.39 -5.92
N LYS A 153 -12.32 17.78 -5.62
CA LYS A 153 -11.45 17.08 -6.58
C LYS A 153 -11.91 15.65 -6.79
N LEU A 154 -13.17 15.48 -7.18
CA LEU A 154 -13.85 14.17 -7.29
C LEU A 154 -13.12 13.18 -8.21
N TYR A 155 -12.49 13.64 -9.29
CA TYR A 155 -11.73 12.77 -10.19
C TYR A 155 -10.50 12.17 -9.49
N GLN A 156 -9.80 12.97 -8.68
CA GLN A 156 -8.66 12.49 -7.89
C GLN A 156 -9.16 11.56 -6.77
N ALA A 157 -10.28 11.88 -6.11
CA ALA A 157 -10.87 11.02 -5.10
C ALA A 157 -11.21 9.63 -5.65
N ALA A 158 -11.84 9.56 -6.83
CA ALA A 158 -12.19 8.29 -7.49
C ALA A 158 -10.94 7.42 -7.76
N ASP A 159 -9.84 8.04 -8.21
CA ASP A 159 -8.56 7.37 -8.42
C ASP A 159 -7.96 6.80 -7.12
N LEU A 160 -8.06 7.56 -6.03
CA LEU A 160 -7.57 7.16 -4.72
C LEU A 160 -8.40 6.04 -4.10
N TYR A 161 -9.72 6.06 -4.28
CA TYR A 161 -10.60 4.95 -3.88
C TYR A 161 -10.29 3.67 -4.66
N GLU A 162 -10.03 3.77 -5.96
CA GLU A 162 -9.63 2.62 -6.78
C GLU A 162 -8.28 2.04 -6.32
N LYS A 163 -7.28 2.90 -6.05
CA LYS A 163 -6.00 2.50 -5.45
C LYS A 163 -6.20 1.78 -4.11
N ALA A 164 -7.07 2.28 -3.24
CA ALA A 164 -7.43 1.62 -1.99
C ALA A 164 -8.11 0.25 -2.23
N ALA A 165 -9.01 0.15 -3.21
CA ALA A 165 -9.68 -1.09 -3.58
C ALA A 165 -8.68 -2.17 -4.04
N MET A 166 -7.68 -1.79 -4.83
CA MET A 166 -6.58 -2.67 -5.25
C MET A 166 -5.74 -3.17 -4.07
N GLN A 167 -5.62 -2.37 -3.00
CA GLN A 167 -4.97 -2.84 -1.78
C GLN A 167 -5.89 -3.77 -0.98
N ALA A 168 -7.18 -3.44 -0.84
CA ALA A 168 -8.15 -4.27 -0.10
C ALA A 168 -8.31 -5.68 -0.69
N ILE A 169 -8.37 -5.80 -2.03
CA ILE A 169 -8.51 -7.10 -2.70
C ILE A 169 -7.30 -8.00 -2.46
N ARG A 170 -6.10 -7.41 -2.32
CA ARG A 170 -4.86 -8.15 -2.00
C ARG A 170 -4.84 -8.70 -0.59
N MET A 171 -5.61 -8.11 0.33
CA MET A 171 -5.83 -8.66 1.66
C MET A 171 -6.94 -9.72 1.68
N GLY A 172 -7.63 -9.95 0.56
CA GLY A 172 -8.81 -10.80 0.50
C GLY A 172 -10.08 -10.14 1.05
N ASN A 173 -10.07 -8.82 1.28
CA ASN A 173 -11.25 -8.10 1.78
C ASN A 173 -12.19 -7.70 0.62
N TYR A 174 -12.88 -8.69 0.05
CA TYR A 174 -13.74 -8.50 -1.12
C TYR A 174 -14.94 -7.59 -0.86
N GLN A 175 -15.47 -7.60 0.37
CA GLN A 175 -16.54 -6.71 0.76
C GLN A 175 -16.11 -5.24 0.65
N GLN A 176 -15.00 -4.88 1.31
CA GLN A 176 -14.47 -3.53 1.23
C GLN A 176 -14.07 -3.13 -0.20
N THR A 177 -13.49 -4.05 -0.98
CA THR A 177 -13.21 -3.78 -2.40
C THR A 177 -14.49 -3.44 -3.17
N THR A 178 -15.59 -4.17 -2.94
CA THR A 178 -16.87 -3.92 -3.60
C THR A 178 -17.41 -2.53 -3.26
N GLU A 179 -17.42 -2.17 -1.99
CA GLU A 179 -17.87 -0.85 -1.50
C GLU A 179 -17.05 0.31 -2.11
N LEU A 180 -15.72 0.13 -2.19
CA LEU A 180 -14.83 1.13 -2.76
C LEU A 180 -15.01 1.29 -4.27
N LEU A 181 -15.14 0.18 -5.02
CA LEU A 181 -15.37 0.25 -6.46
C LEU A 181 -16.75 0.83 -6.80
N GLU A 182 -17.78 0.55 -5.99
CA GLU A 182 -19.10 1.19 -6.13
C GLU A 182 -19.02 2.69 -5.87
N THR A 183 -18.29 3.11 -4.84
CA THR A 183 -18.00 4.53 -4.58
C THR A 183 -17.31 5.17 -5.79
N THR A 184 -16.29 4.51 -6.36
CA THR A 184 -15.60 4.96 -7.58
C THR A 184 -16.56 5.09 -8.76
N THR A 185 -17.39 4.07 -9.04
CA THR A 185 -18.38 4.12 -10.14
C THR A 185 -19.35 5.28 -9.95
N ASN A 186 -19.89 5.46 -8.75
CA ASN A 186 -20.84 6.54 -8.45
C ASN A 186 -20.21 7.92 -8.64
N THR A 187 -18.96 8.11 -8.19
CA THR A 187 -18.23 9.37 -8.35
C THR A 187 -17.91 9.67 -9.81
N LEU A 188 -17.42 8.68 -10.57
CA LEU A 188 -17.13 8.86 -12.00
C LEU A 188 -18.40 9.12 -12.82
N THR A 189 -19.53 8.51 -12.43
CA THR A 189 -20.84 8.71 -13.09
C THR A 189 -21.29 10.16 -12.96
N LYS A 190 -21.15 10.74 -11.75
CA LYS A 190 -21.46 12.16 -11.51
C LYS A 190 -20.59 13.12 -12.33
N LEU A 191 -19.38 12.70 -12.69
CA LEU A 191 -18.45 13.48 -13.50
C LEU A 191 -18.62 13.27 -15.00
N GLU A 192 -19.51 12.37 -15.43
CA GLU A 192 -19.68 11.96 -16.83
C GLU A 192 -18.36 11.47 -17.48
N ARG A 193 -17.47 10.89 -16.66
CA ARG A 193 -16.15 10.37 -17.08
C ARG A 193 -16.22 8.88 -17.36
N PHE A 194 -16.80 8.56 -18.51
CA PHE A 194 -17.14 7.20 -18.89
C PHE A 194 -15.95 6.35 -19.39
N ASP A 195 -14.81 6.99 -19.70
CA ASP A 195 -13.57 6.33 -20.15
C ASP A 195 -13.00 5.36 -19.12
N ARG A 196 -13.02 5.71 -17.83
CA ARG A 196 -12.53 4.86 -16.73
C ARG A 196 -13.57 3.93 -16.14
N ILE A 197 -14.87 4.24 -16.31
CA ILE A 197 -15.98 3.49 -15.72
C ILE A 197 -15.98 2.03 -16.20
N ASN A 198 -15.65 1.79 -17.46
CA ASN A 198 -15.68 0.46 -18.07
C ASN A 198 -14.83 -0.57 -17.31
N ARG A 199 -13.63 -0.17 -16.91
CA ARG A 199 -12.70 -1.01 -16.14
C ARG A 199 -13.20 -1.28 -14.72
N VAL A 200 -13.73 -0.26 -14.06
CA VAL A 200 -14.30 -0.41 -12.71
C VAL A 200 -15.49 -1.36 -12.72
N ILE A 201 -16.34 -1.31 -13.76
CA ILE A 201 -17.45 -2.24 -13.95
C ILE A 201 -16.95 -3.67 -14.14
N LEU A 202 -15.94 -3.88 -14.99
CA LEU A 202 -15.30 -5.19 -15.14
C LEU A 202 -14.85 -5.76 -13.79
N TYR A 203 -14.18 -4.98 -12.95
CA TYR A 203 -13.75 -5.43 -11.62
C TYR A 203 -14.91 -5.83 -10.72
N ARG A 204 -16.01 -5.07 -10.76
CA ARG A 204 -17.23 -5.39 -10.00
C ARG A 204 -17.86 -6.70 -10.48
N ILE A 205 -17.93 -6.93 -11.79
CA ILE A 205 -18.40 -8.20 -12.39
C ILE A 205 -17.51 -9.35 -11.92
N LEU A 206 -16.18 -9.23 -12.07
CA LEU A 206 -15.24 -10.26 -11.65
C LEU A 206 -15.35 -10.59 -10.16
N LEU A 207 -15.53 -9.59 -9.28
CA LEU A 207 -15.73 -9.84 -7.85
C LEU A 207 -17.00 -10.64 -7.55
N LYS A 208 -18.09 -10.38 -8.26
CA LYS A 208 -19.33 -11.16 -8.12
C LYS A 208 -19.14 -12.60 -8.59
N LEU A 209 -18.46 -12.78 -9.72
CA LEU A 209 -18.11 -14.09 -10.25
C LEU A 209 -17.21 -14.90 -9.29
N PHE A 210 -16.21 -14.27 -8.67
CA PHE A 210 -15.36 -14.95 -7.67
C PHE A 210 -16.07 -15.30 -6.36
N ASN A 211 -17.26 -14.73 -6.14
CA ASN A 211 -18.12 -15.03 -5.01
C ASN A 211 -19.29 -15.95 -5.40
N ASP A 212 -19.17 -16.65 -6.53
CA ASP A 212 -20.16 -17.58 -7.09
C ASP A 212 -21.57 -16.95 -7.27
N ASP A 213 -21.61 -15.63 -7.52
CA ASP A 213 -22.83 -14.84 -7.72
C ASP A 213 -22.94 -14.38 -9.18
N SER A 214 -23.11 -15.34 -10.09
CA SER A 214 -23.21 -15.09 -11.54
C SER A 214 -24.43 -14.24 -11.91
N VAL A 215 -25.53 -14.39 -11.17
CA VAL A 215 -26.75 -13.59 -11.36
C VAL A 215 -26.48 -12.12 -11.08
N ALA A 216 -25.83 -11.78 -9.96
CA ALA A 216 -25.46 -10.38 -9.71
C ALA A 216 -24.42 -9.86 -10.72
N ALA A 217 -23.49 -10.70 -11.16
CA ALA A 217 -22.53 -10.34 -12.19
C ALA A 217 -23.21 -9.96 -13.51
N ARG A 218 -24.16 -10.77 -13.99
CA ARG A 218 -24.97 -10.51 -15.19
C ARG A 218 -25.82 -9.24 -15.02
N ASN A 219 -26.44 -9.06 -13.86
CA ASN A 219 -27.20 -7.83 -13.57
C ASN A 219 -26.34 -6.56 -13.66
N ILE A 220 -25.10 -6.59 -13.15
CA ILE A 220 -24.17 -5.46 -13.25
C ILE A 220 -23.81 -5.18 -14.72
N PHE A 221 -23.56 -6.23 -15.50
CA PHE A 221 -23.26 -6.12 -16.94
C PHE A 221 -24.44 -5.50 -17.71
N ASP A 222 -25.65 -6.02 -17.53
CA ASP A 222 -26.84 -5.54 -18.25
C ASP A 222 -27.17 -4.08 -17.90
N GLN A 223 -27.10 -3.73 -16.60
CA GLN A 223 -27.28 -2.35 -16.15
C GLN A 223 -26.20 -1.43 -16.75
N ALA A 224 -24.95 -1.89 -16.82
CA ALA A 224 -23.87 -1.12 -17.38
C ALA A 224 -24.08 -0.82 -18.88
N CYS A 225 -24.53 -1.79 -19.67
CA CYS A 225 -24.86 -1.60 -21.08
C CYS A 225 -25.99 -0.57 -21.28
N GLN A 226 -26.97 -0.53 -20.36
CA GLN A 226 -28.08 0.43 -20.43
C GLN A 226 -27.66 1.85 -20.01
N ILE A 227 -26.87 1.97 -18.95
CA ILE A 227 -26.55 3.26 -18.31
C ILE A 227 -25.37 3.94 -19.00
N TYR A 228 -24.38 3.18 -19.46
CA TYR A 228 -23.10 3.73 -19.93
C TYR A 228 -22.88 3.43 -21.42
N PRO A 229 -23.12 4.39 -22.32
CA PRO A 229 -22.90 4.20 -23.76
C PRO A 229 -21.48 3.80 -24.13
N THR A 230 -20.48 4.20 -23.35
CA THR A 230 -19.08 3.79 -23.56
C THR A 230 -18.83 2.33 -23.20
N PHE A 231 -19.61 1.76 -22.28
CA PHE A 231 -19.51 0.36 -21.92
C PHE A 231 -20.19 -0.51 -22.96
N ASP A 232 -21.39 -0.10 -23.40
CA ASP A 232 -22.13 -0.80 -24.46
C ASP A 232 -21.33 -0.91 -25.77
N ARG A 233 -20.62 0.15 -26.15
CA ARG A 233 -19.77 0.19 -27.35
C ARG A 233 -18.33 -0.21 -27.10
N TRP A 234 -18.01 -0.71 -25.90
CA TRP A 234 -16.65 -1.09 -25.58
C TRP A 234 -16.30 -2.39 -26.30
N GLU A 235 -15.26 -2.38 -27.14
CA GLU A 235 -14.82 -3.59 -27.87
C GLU A 235 -14.53 -4.77 -26.94
N GLU A 236 -14.06 -4.48 -25.72
CA GLU A 236 -13.72 -5.51 -24.75
C GLU A 236 -14.92 -6.09 -23.99
N ARG A 237 -16.11 -5.52 -24.17
CA ARG A 237 -17.36 -6.01 -23.58
C ARG A 237 -17.64 -7.44 -24.01
N ASP A 238 -17.34 -7.79 -25.25
CA ASP A 238 -17.59 -9.13 -25.81
C ASP A 238 -16.80 -10.21 -25.05
N HIS A 239 -15.59 -9.90 -24.56
CA HIS A 239 -14.83 -10.82 -23.70
C HIS A 239 -15.53 -11.09 -22.36
N ILE A 240 -16.22 -10.08 -21.82
CA ILE A 240 -16.98 -10.17 -20.57
C ILE A 240 -18.25 -10.98 -20.78
N GLU A 241 -18.97 -10.73 -21.87
CA GLU A 241 -20.18 -11.47 -22.25
C GLU A 241 -19.89 -12.96 -22.46
N LEU A 242 -18.83 -13.29 -23.22
CA LEU A 242 -18.39 -14.68 -23.42
C LEU A 242 -17.99 -15.39 -22.11
N LEU A 243 -17.45 -14.64 -21.14
CA LEU A 243 -17.16 -15.20 -19.82
C LEU A 243 -18.46 -15.48 -19.06
N LEU A 244 -19.40 -14.53 -19.03
CA LEU A 244 -20.69 -14.70 -18.37
C LEU A 244 -21.51 -15.85 -18.99
N ASP A 245 -21.49 -16.01 -20.31
CA ASP A 245 -22.17 -17.11 -20.99
C ASP A 245 -21.60 -18.48 -20.59
N ALA A 246 -20.29 -18.56 -20.35
CA ALA A 246 -19.66 -19.79 -19.85
C ALA A 246 -20.11 -20.11 -18.42
N PHE A 247 -20.35 -19.09 -17.60
CA PHE A 247 -20.93 -19.24 -16.26
C PHE A 247 -22.38 -19.71 -16.32
N ASP A 248 -23.19 -19.18 -17.22
CA ASP A 248 -24.59 -19.60 -17.38
C ASP A 248 -24.70 -21.06 -17.84
N GLN A 249 -23.69 -21.55 -18.56
CA GLN A 249 -23.57 -22.96 -18.99
C GLN A 249 -22.99 -23.89 -17.91
N ASP A 250 -22.51 -23.35 -16.78
CA ASP A 250 -21.74 -24.07 -15.75
C ASP A 250 -20.55 -24.88 -16.34
N ASP A 251 -19.96 -24.40 -17.44
CA ASP A 251 -18.84 -25.06 -18.11
C ASP A 251 -17.50 -24.56 -17.56
N LYS A 252 -16.95 -25.32 -16.60
CA LYS A 252 -15.69 -24.99 -15.90
C LYS A 252 -14.48 -24.94 -16.83
N ASP A 253 -14.44 -25.76 -17.87
CA ASP A 253 -13.33 -25.79 -18.81
C ASP A 253 -13.38 -24.54 -19.69
N LEU A 254 -14.58 -24.18 -20.15
CA LEU A 254 -14.79 -22.95 -20.92
C LEU A 254 -14.50 -21.70 -20.07
N ILE A 255 -14.99 -21.63 -18.83
CA ILE A 255 -14.68 -20.55 -17.88
C ILE A 255 -13.17 -20.38 -17.73
N SER A 256 -12.43 -21.48 -17.50
CA SER A 256 -10.98 -21.46 -17.36
C SER A 256 -10.30 -20.96 -18.62
N GLN A 257 -10.75 -21.43 -19.79
CA GLN A 257 -10.26 -20.98 -21.09
C GLN A 257 -10.49 -19.47 -21.30
N ARG A 258 -11.70 -18.97 -21.02
CA ARG A 258 -12.05 -17.54 -21.17
C ARG A 258 -11.21 -16.66 -20.27
N CYS A 259 -11.06 -17.04 -19.00
CA CYS A 259 -10.22 -16.33 -18.04
C CYS A 259 -8.75 -16.23 -18.46
N GLN A 260 -8.24 -17.19 -19.22
CA GLN A 260 -6.85 -17.21 -19.71
C GLN A 260 -6.64 -16.39 -20.98
N SER A 261 -7.67 -15.71 -21.50
CA SER A 261 -7.51 -14.86 -22.68
C SER A 261 -6.49 -13.74 -22.44
N PRO A 262 -5.79 -13.26 -23.50
CA PRO A 262 -4.85 -12.15 -23.37
C PRO A 262 -5.46 -10.91 -22.71
N TYR A 263 -6.75 -10.66 -22.95
CA TYR A 263 -7.50 -9.56 -22.36
C TYR A 263 -7.51 -9.65 -20.81
N PHE A 264 -8.04 -10.74 -20.25
CA PHE A 264 -8.12 -10.90 -18.78
C PHE A 264 -6.75 -11.07 -18.12
N MET A 265 -5.72 -11.46 -18.88
CA MET A 265 -4.35 -11.55 -18.37
C MET A 265 -3.59 -10.21 -18.41
N ALA A 266 -4.13 -9.20 -19.10
CA ALA A 266 -3.55 -7.86 -19.23
C ALA A 266 -4.20 -6.79 -18.32
N ILE A 267 -5.21 -7.18 -17.52
CA ILE A 267 -5.80 -6.30 -16.50
C ILE A 267 -4.88 -6.16 -15.27
N GLU A 268 -5.40 -5.53 -14.23
CA GLU A 268 -4.72 -5.16 -13.01
C GLU A 268 -4.13 -6.41 -12.34
N PRO A 269 -2.84 -6.38 -11.96
CA PRO A 269 -2.15 -7.56 -11.41
C PRO A 269 -2.87 -8.22 -10.24
N GLU A 270 -3.57 -7.42 -9.43
CA GLU A 270 -4.47 -7.81 -8.35
C GLU A 270 -5.52 -8.82 -8.84
N PHE A 271 -6.26 -8.47 -9.89
CA PHE A 271 -7.29 -9.29 -10.49
C PHE A 271 -6.70 -10.47 -11.25
N VAL A 272 -5.62 -10.28 -12.01
CA VAL A 272 -4.93 -11.38 -12.71
C VAL A 272 -4.51 -12.48 -11.74
N ARG A 273 -3.99 -12.12 -10.56
CA ARG A 273 -3.63 -13.09 -9.52
C ARG A 273 -4.85 -13.81 -8.95
N LEU A 274 -5.97 -13.12 -8.81
CA LEU A 274 -7.20 -13.71 -8.33
C LEU A 274 -7.78 -14.68 -9.36
N ILE A 275 -7.84 -14.30 -10.63
CA ILE A 275 -8.22 -15.17 -11.75
C ILE A 275 -7.35 -16.43 -11.75
N LYS A 276 -6.02 -16.27 -11.76
CA LYS A 276 -5.08 -17.40 -11.75
C LYS A 276 -5.25 -18.32 -10.55
N ARG A 277 -5.63 -17.79 -9.39
CA ARG A 277 -5.89 -18.60 -8.20
C ARG A 277 -7.21 -19.36 -8.33
N TRP A 278 -8.22 -18.71 -8.89
CA TRP A 278 -9.57 -19.23 -9.03
C TRP A 278 -9.65 -20.36 -10.07
N ILE A 279 -8.96 -20.24 -11.21
CA ILE A 279 -8.96 -21.26 -12.28
C ILE A 279 -7.99 -22.44 -12.05
N ARG A 280 -7.28 -22.50 -10.91
CA ARG A 280 -6.36 -23.61 -10.63
C ARG A 280 -7.13 -24.92 -10.60
N PRO A 281 -6.65 -25.99 -11.27
CA PRO A 281 -7.27 -27.29 -11.16
C PRO A 281 -7.22 -27.73 -9.69
N THR A 282 -8.38 -28.01 -9.09
CA THR A 282 -8.44 -28.82 -7.87
C THR A 282 -7.88 -30.19 -8.23
N THR A 283 -6.60 -30.43 -7.95
CA THR A 283 -6.02 -31.76 -8.03
C THR A 283 -6.84 -32.66 -7.10
N LYS A 284 -7.65 -33.53 -7.70
CA LYS A 284 -8.23 -34.69 -7.02
C LYS A 284 -7.08 -35.46 -6.40
N THR A 285 -7.04 -35.56 -5.09
CA THR A 285 -6.26 -36.56 -4.36
C THR A 285 -6.75 -37.92 -4.86
N GLN A 286 -6.07 -38.50 -5.85
CA GLN A 286 -6.31 -39.89 -6.24
C GLN A 286 -5.68 -40.77 -5.17
N THR A 287 -6.47 -41.07 -4.14
CA THR A 287 -6.36 -42.34 -3.44
C THR A 287 -6.77 -43.42 -4.44
N THR A 288 -5.80 -44.07 -5.05
CA THR A 288 -6.00 -45.40 -5.64
C THR A 288 -4.85 -46.29 -5.19
N ASN A 289 -5.13 -47.01 -4.11
CA ASN A 289 -4.64 -48.37 -3.92
C ASN A 289 -4.76 -49.13 -5.24
N ASN A 290 -3.68 -49.74 -5.70
CA ASN A 290 -3.79 -51.02 -6.39
C ASN A 290 -2.55 -51.87 -6.14
N ILE A 291 -2.84 -52.98 -5.47
CA ILE A 291 -1.97 -54.11 -5.14
C ILE A 291 -1.93 -55.05 -6.34
N ASN A 292 -0.74 -55.57 -6.66
CA ASN A 292 -0.42 -56.78 -7.45
C ASN A 292 -0.79 -56.75 -8.96
N GLN A 293 -0.06 -57.36 -9.90
CA GLN A 293 1.15 -58.20 -9.94
C GLN A 293 1.49 -58.34 -11.44
N GLN A 294 2.78 -58.33 -11.82
CA GLN A 294 3.46 -59.40 -12.58
C GLN A 294 4.80 -58.91 -13.19
N GLN A 295 5.82 -59.72 -12.91
CA GLN A 295 7.22 -59.68 -13.32
C GLN A 295 7.39 -60.25 -14.75
N PRO A 296 8.53 -60.06 -15.44
CA PRO A 296 9.66 -61.00 -15.28
C PRO A 296 11.10 -60.44 -15.43
N THR A 297 12.03 -61.06 -14.67
CA THR A 297 13.44 -61.48 -14.96
C THR A 297 14.41 -60.50 -15.65
N THR A 298 15.71 -60.33 -15.38
CA THR A 298 16.87 -60.91 -14.61
C THR A 298 18.00 -59.86 -14.86
N SER A 299 19.01 -59.55 -14.04
CA SER A 299 20.13 -60.36 -13.52
C SER A 299 21.14 -59.44 -12.80
N SER A 300 21.71 -59.92 -11.67
CA SER A 300 23.09 -59.72 -11.14
C SER A 300 23.66 -58.28 -10.97
N THR A 301 24.30 -57.86 -9.88
CA THR A 301 25.30 -58.56 -9.05
C THR A 301 25.61 -57.78 -7.75
N SER A 302 25.86 -58.53 -6.66
CA SER A 302 26.84 -58.32 -5.56
C SER A 302 26.84 -57.06 -4.68
N GLY A 303 26.85 -57.29 -3.35
CA GLY A 303 27.61 -56.42 -2.43
C GLY A 303 27.08 -56.17 -1.00
N ILE A 304 26.83 -57.23 -0.22
CA ILE A 304 26.97 -57.36 1.26
C ILE A 304 27.00 -56.07 2.15
N LYS A 305 25.85 -55.76 2.79
CA LYS A 305 25.49 -55.78 4.25
C LYS A 305 26.53 -55.39 5.34
N PRO A 306 26.10 -55.06 6.59
CA PRO A 306 25.30 -53.94 7.10
C PRO A 306 25.97 -53.32 8.36
N ILE A 307 25.33 -52.40 9.11
CA ILE A 307 25.20 -52.40 10.60
C ILE A 307 24.94 -50.99 11.18
N GLN A 308 23.77 -50.93 11.84
CA GLN A 308 23.35 -50.25 13.07
C GLN A 308 23.74 -48.79 13.34
N LEU A 309 22.69 -47.98 13.43
CA LEU A 309 22.52 -46.93 14.43
C LEU A 309 22.15 -47.59 15.77
N ASP A 310 22.83 -47.17 16.83
CA ASP A 310 22.37 -47.05 18.23
C ASP A 310 22.99 -45.71 18.67
N ASP A 311 22.21 -44.67 18.94
CA ASP A 311 21.50 -44.35 20.18
C ASP A 311 22.42 -43.79 21.30
N ASP A 312 21.86 -42.78 21.97
CA ASP A 312 22.22 -42.24 23.29
C ASP A 312 23.48 -41.37 23.36
N GLU A 313 23.60 -40.33 24.19
CA GLU A 313 22.75 -39.57 25.11
C GLU A 313 23.64 -38.37 25.52
N ASP A 314 23.02 -37.31 26.06
CA ASP A 314 23.53 -36.44 27.12
C ASP A 314 24.95 -35.82 27.05
N ASP A 315 25.02 -34.49 27.07
CA ASP A 315 25.27 -33.77 28.34
C ASP A 315 25.52 -32.26 28.13
N ILE A 316 24.70 -31.47 28.81
CA ILE A 316 25.08 -30.36 29.71
C ILE A 316 26.32 -29.52 29.32
N ARG A 317 26.08 -28.27 28.88
CA ARG A 317 26.47 -27.02 29.59
C ARG A 317 25.92 -25.76 28.94
#